data_AF-A0A822F5L3-F1
#
_entry.id   AF-A0A822F5L3-F1
#
_cell.length_a   1.000
_cell.length_b   1.000
_cell.length_c   1.000
_cell.angle_alpha   90.00
_cell.angle_beta   90.00
_cell.angle_gamma   90.00
#
_symmetry.space_group_name_H-M   'P 1'
#
loop_
_entity.id
_entity.type
_entity.pdbx_description
1 polymer ?
#
loop_
_entity_poly.entity_id
_entity_poly.type
_entity_poly.pdbx_seq_one_letter_code
_entity_poly.pdbx_strand_id
1 'polypeptide(L)'
;MKKAEEILKGKQFEPLNNDKFHREQEEKLNKYIFSLFKQGVIDNKLRYQLQSTCSSLSVFYGLPKAHKTGYPIRPIISTIGSYQYELSKFLAKAIRNARPQAKSYIKDCFEVV
;
A
#
# COMPACT_ATOMS: atom_id res chain seq x y z
N MET A 1 -20.01 -10.93 9.83
CA MET A 1 -19.49 -11.60 8.62
C MET A 1 -20.09 -11.03 7.34
N LYS A 2 -21.42 -11.00 7.16
CA LYS A 2 -22.11 -10.50 5.94
C LYS A 2 -21.52 -9.21 5.30
N LYS A 3 -21.25 -8.17 6.11
CA LYS A 3 -20.69 -6.90 5.61
C LYS A 3 -19.27 -7.02 5.05
N ALA A 4 -18.45 -7.94 5.55
CA ALA A 4 -17.09 -8.15 5.03
C ALA A 4 -17.13 -8.88 3.67
N GLU A 5 -18.03 -9.86 3.54
CA GLU A 5 -18.28 -10.55 2.27
C GLU A 5 -18.85 -9.62 1.20
N GLU A 6 -19.72 -8.67 1.58
CA GLU A 6 -20.22 -7.62 0.67
C GLU A 6 -19.08 -6.73 0.13
N ILE A 7 -18.11 -6.38 0.98
CA ILE A 7 -16.94 -5.58 0.56
C ILE A 7 -16.09 -6.38 -0.44
N LEU A 8 -15.83 -7.66 -0.15
CA LEU A 8 -15.05 -8.54 -1.04
C LEU A 8 -15.74 -8.82 -2.37
N LYS A 9 -17.07 -8.72 -2.45
CA LYS A 9 -17.84 -8.82 -3.71
C LYS A 9 -17.83 -7.52 -4.55
N GLY A 10 -17.26 -6.44 -4.03
CA GLY A 10 -17.14 -5.18 -4.75
C GLY A 10 -16.21 -5.28 -5.97
N LYS A 11 -16.34 -4.34 -6.92
CA LYS A 11 -15.51 -4.25 -8.15
C LYS A 11 -14.00 -4.09 -7.89
N GLN A 12 -13.61 -3.88 -6.64
CA GLN A 12 -12.24 -3.61 -6.20
C GLN A 12 -11.43 -4.90 -5.99
N PHE A 13 -12.11 -6.04 -5.85
CA PHE A 13 -11.48 -7.33 -5.59
C PHE A 13 -11.90 -8.32 -6.66
N GLU A 14 -10.97 -9.18 -7.02
CA GLU A 14 -11.22 -10.32 -7.90
C GLU A 14 -10.69 -11.59 -7.22
N PRO A 15 -11.37 -12.73 -7.41
CA PRO A 15 -10.87 -14.00 -6.93
C PRO A 15 -9.57 -14.34 -7.66
N LEU A 16 -8.56 -14.73 -6.90
CA LEU A 16 -7.27 -15.11 -7.46
C LEU A 16 -7.27 -16.59 -7.83
N ASN A 17 -7.04 -16.90 -9.11
CA ASN A 17 -7.01 -18.28 -9.61
C ASN A 17 -5.61 -18.92 -9.54
N ASN A 18 -4.55 -18.13 -9.34
CA ASN A 18 -3.16 -18.59 -9.35
C ASN A 18 -2.35 -17.96 -8.21
N ASP A 19 -1.86 -18.80 -7.30
CA ASP A 19 -1.04 -18.37 -6.16
C ASP A 19 0.29 -17.71 -6.57
N LYS A 20 0.78 -17.95 -7.79
CA LYS A 20 2.03 -17.35 -8.32
C LYS A 20 1.86 -15.91 -8.78
N PHE A 21 0.65 -15.37 -8.80
CA PHE A 21 0.36 -14.02 -9.31
C PHE A 21 1.26 -12.92 -8.72
N HIS A 22 1.49 -12.94 -7.40
CA HIS A 22 2.33 -11.94 -6.75
C HIS A 22 3.77 -11.94 -7.28
N ARG A 23 4.32 -13.11 -7.60
CA ARG A 23 5.69 -13.25 -8.14
C ARG A 23 5.78 -12.69 -9.55
N GLU A 24 4.78 -12.96 -10.38
CA GLU A 24 4.73 -12.42 -11.74
C GLU A 24 4.67 -10.89 -11.75
N GLN A 25 3.89 -10.30 -10.84
CA GLN A 25 3.81 -8.85 -10.68
C GLN A 25 5.10 -8.25 -10.09
N GLU A 26 5.70 -8.93 -9.11
CA GLU A 26 7.02 -8.57 -8.56
C GLU A 26 8.08 -8.53 -9.65
N GLU A 27 8.16 -9.54 -10.51
CA GLU A 27 9.12 -9.58 -11.61
C GLU A 27 8.89 -8.44 -12.60
N LYS A 28 7.63 -8.17 -12.97
CA LYS A 28 7.28 -7.05 -13.86
C LYS A 28 7.70 -5.71 -13.27
N LEU A 29 7.41 -5.50 -11.99
CA LEU A 29 7.80 -4.28 -11.28
C LEU A 29 9.33 -4.14 -11.21
N ASN A 30 10.03 -5.20 -10.83
CA ASN A 30 11.49 -5.17 -10.71
C ASN A 30 12.18 -4.93 -12.06
N LYS A 31 11.65 -5.50 -13.15
CA LYS A 31 12.11 -5.22 -14.53
C LYS A 31 11.93 -3.74 -14.88
N TYR A 32 10.80 -3.13 -14.51
CA TYR A 32 10.55 -1.72 -14.72
C TYR A 32 11.47 -0.82 -13.88
N ILE A 33 11.65 -1.12 -12.59
CA ILE A 33 12.60 -0.38 -11.74
C ILE A 33 14.02 -0.46 -12.32
N PHE A 34 14.41 -1.62 -12.83
CA PHE A 34 15.71 -1.80 -13.46
C PHE A 34 15.87 -1.02 -14.77
N SER A 35 14.80 -0.89 -15.58
CA SER A 35 14.86 -0.05 -16.78
C SER A 35 15.02 1.43 -16.45
N LEU A 36 14.35 1.92 -15.39
CA LEU A 36 14.53 3.29 -14.89
C LEU A 36 15.98 3.55 -14.43
N PHE A 37 16.58 2.59 -13.74
CA PHE A 37 17.99 2.67 -13.35
C PHE A 37 18.91 2.71 -14.57
N LYS A 38 18.69 1.84 -15.57
CA LYS A 38 19.46 1.85 -16.82
C LYS A 38 19.37 3.16 -17.59
N GLN A 39 18.22 3.84 -17.52
CA GLN A 39 17.99 5.14 -18.14
C GLN A 39 18.59 6.30 -17.33
N GLY A 40 19.15 6.04 -16.14
CA GLY A 40 19.69 7.08 -15.26
C GLY A 40 18.63 7.93 -14.55
N VAL A 41 17.35 7.50 -14.56
CA VAL A 41 16.25 8.22 -13.90
C VAL A 41 16.33 8.10 -12.38
N ILE A 42 16.80 6.94 -11.90
CA ILE A 42 16.96 6.65 -10.46
C ILE A 42 18.39 6.20 -10.17
N ASP A 43 18.87 6.51 -8.98
CA ASP A 43 20.18 6.06 -8.50
C ASP A 43 20.12 4.60 -8.01
N ASN A 44 21.29 4.01 -7.81
CA ASN A 44 21.38 2.62 -7.38
C ASN A 44 20.78 2.41 -5.98
N LYS A 45 20.87 3.41 -5.11
CA LYS A 45 20.29 3.37 -3.76
C LYS A 45 18.76 3.30 -3.81
N LEU A 46 18.12 4.18 -4.59
CA LEU A 46 16.67 4.17 -4.75
C LEU A 46 16.20 2.90 -5.45
N ARG A 47 16.95 2.41 -6.44
CA ARG A 47 16.67 1.11 -7.07
C ARG A 47 16.55 -0.01 -6.03
N TYR A 48 17.55 -0.19 -5.15
CA TYR A 48 17.51 -1.23 -4.13
C TYR A 48 16.39 -1.02 -3.11
N GLN A 49 16.07 0.23 -2.78
CA GLN A 49 14.98 0.54 -1.88
C GLN A 49 13.60 0.17 -2.47
N LEU A 50 13.41 0.37 -3.78
CA LEU A 50 12.14 0.10 -4.45
C LEU A 50 11.97 -1.36 -4.87
N GLN A 51 13.08 -2.07 -5.09
CA GLN A 51 13.06 -3.46 -5.53
C GLN A 51 12.41 -4.36 -4.48
N SER A 52 11.36 -5.07 -4.87
CA SER A 52 10.72 -6.06 -4.01
C SER A 52 11.48 -7.39 -4.07
N THR A 53 11.55 -8.09 -2.95
CA THR A 53 12.12 -9.44 -2.85
C THR A 53 11.21 -10.30 -1.99
N CYS A 54 10.78 -11.45 -2.52
CA CYS A 54 9.93 -12.41 -1.80
C CYS A 54 8.59 -11.79 -1.33
N SER A 55 7.88 -11.13 -2.24
CA SER A 55 6.59 -10.52 -1.91
C SER A 55 5.54 -11.55 -1.51
N SER A 56 4.56 -11.10 -0.73
CA SER A 56 3.36 -11.83 -0.38
C SER A 56 2.10 -11.15 -0.93
N LEU A 57 1.00 -11.90 -0.99
CA LEU A 57 -0.30 -11.32 -1.28
C LEU A 57 -0.76 -10.45 -0.11
N SER A 58 -1.53 -9.41 -0.44
CA SER A 58 -2.14 -8.56 0.58
C SER A 58 -3.19 -9.34 1.37
N VAL A 59 -3.25 -9.10 2.68
CA VAL A 59 -4.11 -9.85 3.60
C VAL A 59 -5.30 -9.00 4.01
N PHE A 60 -6.50 -9.55 3.86
CA PHE A 60 -7.73 -8.94 4.37
C PHE A 60 -8.09 -9.55 5.73
N TYR A 61 -8.22 -8.71 6.75
CA TYR A 61 -8.65 -9.15 8.08
C TYR A 61 -9.53 -8.10 8.76
N GLY A 62 -10.17 -8.50 9.85
CA GLY A 62 -11.09 -7.65 10.60
C GLY A 62 -10.64 -7.44 12.03
N LEU A 63 -10.65 -6.18 12.49
CA LEU A 63 -10.46 -5.87 13.92
C LEU A 63 -11.78 -5.43 14.57
N PRO A 64 -12.14 -5.94 15.75
CA PRO A 64 -13.38 -5.53 16.42
C PRO A 64 -13.30 -4.08 16.90
N LYS A 65 -14.36 -3.30 16.66
CA LYS A 65 -14.51 -1.97 17.28
C LYS A 65 -15.08 -2.14 18.69
N ALA A 66 -14.20 -2.35 19.68
CA ALA A 66 -14.55 -2.60 21.09
C ALA A 66 -15.47 -1.55 21.73
N HIS A 67 -15.38 -0.28 21.30
CA HIS A 67 -16.18 0.83 21.84
C HIS A 67 -17.59 0.94 21.24
N LYS A 68 -18.00 0.05 20.33
CA LYS A 68 -19.33 0.10 19.71
C LYS A 68 -20.14 -1.12 20.11
N THR A 69 -21.40 -0.90 20.46
CA THR A 69 -22.37 -1.96 20.73
C THR A 69 -22.44 -2.95 19.56
N GLY A 70 -22.44 -4.25 19.88
CA GLY A 70 -22.42 -5.32 18.88
C GLY A 70 -21.07 -5.55 18.21
N TYR A 71 -19.99 -4.93 18.70
CA TYR A 71 -18.59 -5.16 18.30
C TYR A 71 -18.37 -5.25 16.78
N PRO A 72 -18.83 -4.26 15.99
CA PRO A 72 -18.71 -4.32 14.54
C PRO A 72 -17.25 -4.42 14.10
N ILE A 73 -17.00 -5.24 13.10
CA ILE A 73 -15.66 -5.44 12.52
C ILE A 73 -15.27 -4.20 11.70
N ARG A 74 -14.05 -3.69 11.92
CA ARG A 74 -13.33 -2.78 11.02
C ARG A 74 -12.54 -3.64 10.02
N PRO A 75 -12.95 -3.70 8.74
CA PRO A 75 -12.18 -4.39 7.71
C PRO A 75 -10.87 -3.63 7.44
N ILE A 76 -9.77 -4.36 7.28
CA ILE A 76 -8.44 -3.85 7.00
C ILE A 76 -7.83 -4.68 5.87
N ILE A 77 -7.23 -3.99 4.91
CA ILE A 77 -6.39 -4.60 3.87
C ILE A 77 -4.95 -4.24 4.23
N SER A 78 -4.17 -5.24 4.65
CA SER A 78 -2.74 -5.07 4.87
C SER A 78 -1.99 -5.40 3.60
N THR A 79 -1.30 -4.40 3.06
CA THR A 79 -0.40 -4.52 1.91
C THR A 79 1.06 -4.70 2.31
N ILE A 80 1.34 -4.86 3.60
CA ILE A 80 2.69 -5.08 4.12
C ILE A 80 3.26 -6.35 3.51
N GLY A 81 4.46 -6.25 2.95
CA GLY A 81 5.13 -7.37 2.27
C GLY A 81 4.67 -7.60 0.83
N SER A 82 3.67 -6.85 0.33
CA SER A 82 3.31 -6.92 -1.09
C SER A 82 4.35 -6.26 -1.98
N TYR A 83 4.43 -6.71 -3.25
CA TYR A 83 5.47 -6.29 -4.20
C TYR A 83 5.53 -4.77 -4.42
N GLN A 84 4.41 -4.07 -4.24
CA GLN A 84 4.28 -2.63 -4.44
C GLN A 84 4.42 -1.80 -3.16
N TYR A 85 4.68 -2.42 -2.00
CA TYR A 85 4.64 -1.75 -0.70
C TYR A 85 5.66 -0.61 -0.58
N GLU A 86 6.94 -0.89 -0.85
CA GLU A 86 8.00 0.13 -0.76
C GLU A 86 7.84 1.21 -1.82
N LEU A 87 7.40 0.86 -3.04
CA LEU A 87 7.07 1.83 -4.07
C LEU A 87 5.95 2.77 -3.63
N SER A 88 4.86 2.22 -3.07
CA SER A 88 3.73 3.00 -2.59
C SER A 88 4.15 3.97 -1.48
N LYS A 89 5.01 3.52 -0.56
CA LYS A 89 5.56 4.34 0.52
C LYS A 89 6.45 5.46 0.00
N PHE A 90 7.30 5.17 -1.00
CA PHE A 90 8.11 6.16 -1.68
C PHE A 90 7.25 7.24 -2.36
N LEU A 91 6.26 6.82 -3.15
CA LEU A 91 5.36 7.74 -3.86
C LEU A 91 4.53 8.59 -2.89
N ALA A 92 4.00 8.00 -1.82
CA ALA A 92 3.27 8.74 -0.79
C ALA A 92 4.13 9.84 -0.16
N LYS A 93 5.41 9.55 0.13
CA LYS A 93 6.37 10.53 0.63
C LYS A 93 6.65 11.62 -0.41
N ALA A 94 6.87 11.23 -1.67
CA ALA A 94 7.12 12.17 -2.75
C ALA A 94 5.95 13.14 -2.97
N ILE A 95 4.71 12.62 -3.04
CA ILE A 95 3.49 13.42 -3.18
C ILE A 95 3.31 14.36 -1.99
N ARG A 96 3.53 13.87 -0.76
CA ARG A 96 3.44 14.70 0.45
C ARG A 96 4.40 15.88 0.41
N ASN A 97 5.63 15.66 -0.07
CA ASN A 97 6.64 16.69 -0.16
C ASN A 97 6.39 17.66 -1.32
N ALA A 98 5.78 17.19 -2.41
CA ALA A 98 5.43 18.01 -3.57
C ALA A 98 4.19 18.88 -3.34
N ARG A 99 3.31 18.50 -2.39
CA ARG A 99 2.09 19.23 -2.11
C ARG A 99 2.40 20.53 -1.35
N PRO A 100 1.90 21.69 -1.80
CA PRO A 100 2.01 22.92 -1.03
C PRO A 100 1.25 22.79 0.29
N GLN A 101 1.79 23.41 1.34
CA GLN A 101 1.15 23.43 2.64
C GLN A 101 -0.16 24.21 2.57
N ALA A 102 -1.26 23.57 2.99
CA ALA A 102 -2.56 24.22 3.05
C ALA A 102 -2.54 25.33 4.11
N LYS A 103 -3.32 26.39 3.91
CA LYS A 103 -3.47 27.48 4.91
C LYS A 103 -3.98 26.97 6.26
N SER A 104 -4.74 25.88 6.25
CA SER A 104 -5.28 25.22 7.45
C SER A 104 -4.39 24.10 7.99
N TYR A 105 -3.16 23.96 7.48
CA TYR A 105 -2.25 22.93 7.98
C TYR A 105 -1.73 23.35 9.34
N ILE A 106 -2.00 22.50 10.31
CA ILE A 106 -1.52 22.56 11.68
C ILE A 106 -0.72 21.27 11.87
N LYS A 107 0.53 21.37 12.31
CA LYS A 107 1.43 20.22 12.46
C LYS A 107 1.02 19.34 13.63
N ASP A 108 0.64 19.95 14.76
CA ASP A 108 0.22 19.27 15.97
C ASP A 108 -0.78 20.10 16.80
N CYS A 109 -1.35 19.48 17.83
CA CYS A 109 -2.38 20.12 18.67
C CYS A 109 -1.85 21.30 19.50
N PHE A 110 -0.53 21.39 19.72
CA PHE A 110 0.07 22.46 20.51
C PHE A 110 0.23 23.76 19.70
N GLU A 111 0.21 23.69 18.38
CA GLU A 111 0.20 24.89 17.50
C GLU A 111 -1.14 25.64 17.51
N VAL A 112 -2.17 25.09 18.18
CA VAL A 112 -3.53 25.67 18.27
C VAL A 112 -3.80 26.31 19.64
N VAL A 113 -2.80 26.32 20.54
CA VAL A 113 -2.91 26.89 21.89
C VAL A 113 -2.47 28.36 21.91
#